data_AF-A0A7N2MUR7-F1
#
_entry.id   AF-A0A7N2MUR7-F1
#
_cell.length_a   1.000
_cell.length_b   1.000
_cell.length_c   1.000
_cell.angle_alpha   90.00
_cell.angle_beta   90.00
_cell.angle_gamma   90.00
#
_symmetry.space_group_name_H-M   'P 1'
#
loop_
_entity.id
_entity.type
_entity.pdbx_description
1 polymer ?
#
loop_
_entity_poly.entity_id
_entity_poly.type
_entity_poly.pdbx_seq_one_letter_code
_entity_poly.pdbx_strand_id
1 'polypeptide(L)'
;MVRKKDRFWSYVEDLDDRFKCNFCRCDFAGGAYRIKYHLAGVKGHAIDICTSVPEDVKNEAYLAIGGINKKLKSASSSSNAQESKATSCSTSKDLCQATDSKMCGKKDKSVVNKLLAQLVMVNNISLDVVQTTSFIRFVQGVADYGPEYKLPSNLTLQRKLIPNLMVKIEEYIRRIKNSWSITGCTLMSSIWSDVDQRAFINVSAYSPSGAIFLKSFEVSRAKITTLYIKDIISSVIDEIGSDKVVQLIIDYTTNFESTRDMLIGKYPQLYITRCATYGIQML
;
A
#
# COMPACT_ATOMS: atom_id res chain seq x y z
N MET A 1 30.56 -34.50 45.81
CA MET A 1 30.17 -34.69 44.40
C MET A 1 30.30 -33.35 43.67
N VAL A 2 31.28 -33.20 42.78
CA VAL A 2 31.42 -31.98 41.96
C VAL A 2 30.32 -32.01 40.89
N ARG A 3 29.40 -31.04 40.90
CA ARG A 3 28.35 -30.92 39.87
C ARG A 3 29.04 -30.61 38.54
N LYS A 4 28.75 -31.39 37.49
CA LYS A 4 29.22 -31.10 36.13
C LYS A 4 28.74 -29.70 35.71
N LYS A 5 29.68 -28.85 35.30
CA LYS A 5 29.40 -27.50 34.81
C LYS A 5 28.63 -27.59 33.48
N ASP A 6 27.60 -26.77 33.33
CA ASP A 6 26.72 -26.76 32.15
C ASP A 6 27.53 -26.43 30.87
N ARG A 7 27.26 -27.12 29.76
CA ARG A 7 28.01 -26.98 28.49
C ARG A 7 28.03 -25.54 27.96
N PHE A 8 27.00 -24.74 28.25
CA PHE A 8 26.94 -23.34 27.79
C PHE A 8 27.96 -22.41 28.48
N TRP A 9 28.63 -22.87 29.55
CA TRP A 9 29.76 -22.15 30.14
C TRP A 9 30.99 -22.10 29.22
N SER A 10 31.04 -22.89 28.15
CA SER A 10 32.10 -22.78 27.13
C SER A 10 32.01 -21.50 26.28
N TYR A 11 30.85 -20.84 26.28
CA TYR A 11 30.59 -19.63 25.49
C TYR A 11 30.72 -18.32 26.28
N VAL A 12 31.14 -18.41 27.55
CA VAL A 12 31.28 -17.26 28.45
C VAL A 12 32.52 -17.40 29.32
N GLU A 13 33.11 -16.27 29.71
CA GLU A 13 34.15 -16.22 30.74
C GLU A 13 33.46 -16.16 32.13
N ASP A 14 33.84 -17.06 33.05
CA ASP A 14 33.29 -17.10 34.41
C ASP A 14 34.03 -16.09 35.30
N LEU A 15 33.27 -15.22 35.96
CA LEU A 15 33.76 -14.09 36.74
C LEU A 15 33.11 -14.09 38.15
N ASP A 16 33.03 -15.26 38.79
CA ASP A 16 32.50 -15.51 40.14
C ASP A 16 31.15 -14.80 40.41
N ASP A 17 30.05 -15.56 40.34
CA ASP A 17 28.64 -15.10 40.37
C ASP A 17 28.21 -14.21 39.18
N ARG A 18 29.15 -13.89 38.29
CA ARG A 18 28.93 -13.19 37.03
C ARG A 18 29.57 -13.94 35.87
N PHE A 19 29.13 -13.63 34.66
CA PHE A 19 29.74 -14.14 33.45
C PHE A 19 29.86 -13.05 32.40
N LYS A 20 30.90 -13.14 31.57
CA LYS A 20 31.11 -12.27 30.43
C LYS A 20 30.88 -13.04 29.14
N CYS A 21 30.02 -12.52 28.28
CA CYS A 21 29.71 -13.19 27.02
C CYS A 21 30.87 -13.06 26.02
N ASN A 22 31.31 -14.18 25.42
CA ASN A 22 32.42 -14.16 24.47
C ASN A 22 32.06 -13.46 23.14
N PHE A 23 30.76 -13.33 22.84
CA PHE A 23 30.26 -12.77 21.59
C PHE A 23 29.99 -11.26 21.65
N CYS A 24 29.25 -10.78 22.66
CA CYS A 24 28.96 -9.35 22.82
C CYS A 24 29.90 -8.64 23.80
N ARG A 25 30.74 -9.38 24.54
CA ARG A 25 31.68 -8.87 25.54
C ARG A 25 31.02 -8.09 26.70
N CYS A 26 29.71 -8.21 26.87
CA CYS A 26 28.97 -7.66 27.99
C CYS A 26 29.01 -8.60 29.21
N ASP A 27 28.99 -8.00 30.41
CA ASP A 27 29.05 -8.69 31.69
C ASP A 27 27.65 -8.80 32.32
N PHE A 28 27.26 -9.99 32.74
CA PHE A 28 25.94 -10.28 33.30
C PHE A 28 26.06 -10.98 34.66
N ALA A 29 25.10 -10.75 35.53
CA ALA A 29 24.99 -11.49 36.79
C ALA A 29 24.12 -12.73 36.62
N GLY A 30 24.52 -13.84 37.24
CA GLY A 30 23.76 -15.09 37.32
C GLY A 30 24.45 -16.29 36.66
N GLY A 31 23.76 -17.43 36.66
CA GLY A 31 24.34 -18.71 36.23
C GLY A 31 23.82 -19.25 34.89
N ALA A 32 23.98 -20.55 34.69
CA ALA A 32 23.66 -21.28 33.45
C ALA A 32 22.29 -20.97 32.84
N TYR A 33 21.27 -20.72 33.67
CA TYR A 33 19.93 -20.33 33.21
C TYR A 33 19.97 -19.04 32.39
N ARG A 34 20.57 -17.98 32.94
CA ARG A 34 20.68 -16.67 32.27
C ARG A 34 21.59 -16.73 31.05
N ILE A 35 22.66 -17.52 31.10
CA ILE A 35 23.53 -17.77 29.95
C ILE A 35 22.71 -18.33 28.77
N LYS A 36 21.88 -19.35 29.01
CA LYS A 36 21.04 -19.95 27.95
C LYS A 36 20.05 -18.96 27.34
N TYR A 37 19.38 -18.13 28.14
CA TYR A 37 18.44 -17.13 27.62
C TYR A 37 19.14 -16.00 26.85
N HIS A 38 20.30 -15.56 27.33
CA HIS A 38 21.15 -14.60 26.63
C HIS A 38 21.59 -15.12 25.25
N LEU A 39 22.05 -16.38 25.19
CA LEU A 39 22.52 -17.02 23.96
C LEU A 39 21.37 -17.40 23.00
N ALA A 40 20.21 -17.82 23.53
CA ALA A 40 19.04 -18.21 22.75
C ALA A 40 18.32 -17.04 22.07
N GLY A 41 18.61 -15.80 22.49
CA GLY A 41 17.97 -14.61 21.93
C GLY A 41 16.50 -14.43 22.37
N VAL A 42 16.08 -15.07 23.46
CA VAL A 42 14.70 -15.00 23.98
C VAL A 42 14.58 -13.87 25.01
N LYS A 43 13.69 -12.91 24.73
CA LYS A 43 13.42 -11.77 25.61
C LYS A 43 12.48 -12.15 26.76
N GLY A 44 12.57 -11.44 27.89
CA GLY A 44 11.62 -11.55 29.00
C GLY A 44 12.12 -12.23 30.27
N HIS A 45 13.41 -12.62 30.34
CA HIS A 45 13.97 -13.39 31.46
C HIS A 45 15.01 -12.61 32.28
N ALA A 46 14.82 -11.28 32.39
CA ALA A 46 15.70 -10.38 33.16
C ALA A 46 17.19 -10.47 32.77
N ILE A 47 17.46 -10.73 31.49
CA ILE A 47 18.77 -10.65 30.87
C ILE A 47 18.63 -10.15 29.43
N ASP A 48 19.52 -9.25 29.03
CA ASP A 48 19.57 -8.79 27.64
C ASP A 48 19.98 -9.93 26.72
N ILE A 49 19.49 -9.91 25.49
CA ILE A 49 19.84 -10.92 24.50
C ILE A 49 21.17 -10.59 23.82
N CYS A 50 21.90 -11.61 23.38
CA CYS A 50 23.08 -11.41 22.57
C CYS A 50 22.73 -11.45 21.08
N THR A 51 23.03 -10.39 20.34
CA THR A 51 22.81 -10.34 18.88
C THR A 51 24.00 -10.86 18.07
N SER A 52 25.12 -11.18 18.72
CA SER A 52 26.38 -11.58 18.08
C SER A 52 26.64 -13.09 18.17
N VAL A 53 25.68 -13.87 18.69
CA VAL A 53 25.81 -15.32 18.84
C VAL A 53 25.61 -15.99 17.48
N PRO A 54 26.53 -16.85 17.04
CA PRO A 54 26.35 -17.69 15.88
C PRO A 54 25.04 -18.49 15.93
N GLU A 55 24.39 -18.67 14.79
CA GLU A 55 23.02 -19.20 14.72
C GLU A 55 22.93 -20.66 15.21
N ASP A 56 24.01 -21.44 15.08
CA ASP A 56 24.15 -22.79 15.63
C ASP A 56 24.12 -22.80 17.17
N VAL A 57 24.90 -21.94 17.82
CA VAL A 57 24.93 -21.80 19.29
C VAL A 57 23.60 -21.25 19.82
N LYS A 58 22.99 -20.32 19.09
CA LYS A 58 21.69 -19.75 19.43
C LYS A 58 20.56 -20.78 19.35
N ASN A 59 20.55 -21.62 18.31
CA ASN A 59 19.58 -22.70 18.17
C ASN A 59 19.80 -23.79 19.24
N GLU A 60 21.05 -24.13 19.56
CA GLU A 60 21.40 -25.04 20.65
C GLU A 60 20.87 -24.52 21.99
N ALA A 61 21.09 -23.23 22.28
CA ALA A 61 20.59 -22.57 23.48
C ALA A 61 19.06 -22.51 23.52
N TYR A 62 18.41 -22.24 22.39
CA TYR A 62 16.95 -22.20 22.26
C TYR A 62 16.28 -23.55 22.52
N LEU A 63 16.87 -24.64 22.01
CA LEU A 63 16.41 -26.00 22.31
C LEU A 63 16.63 -26.35 23.79
N ALA A 64 17.77 -25.94 24.36
CA ALA A 64 18.10 -26.20 25.77
C ALA A 64 17.18 -25.48 26.77
N ILE A 65 16.48 -24.41 26.36
CA ILE A 65 15.43 -23.74 27.16
C ILE A 65 14.02 -24.25 26.86
N GLY A 66 13.85 -25.27 26.02
CA GLY A 66 12.58 -25.98 25.79
C GLY A 66 11.74 -25.48 24.61
N GLY A 67 12.30 -24.74 23.65
CA GLY A 67 11.55 -24.28 22.47
C GLY A 67 11.25 -25.39 21.44
N ILE A 68 9.97 -25.67 21.16
CA ILE A 68 9.53 -26.64 20.14
C ILE A 68 9.28 -25.92 18.79
N ASN A 69 9.83 -26.45 17.69
CA ASN A 69 9.63 -25.95 16.32
C ASN A 69 8.15 -26.05 15.89
N LYS A 70 7.54 -24.95 15.40
CA LYS A 70 6.22 -25.01 14.72
C LYS A 70 6.28 -24.50 13.28
N LYS A 71 6.10 -25.46 12.36
CA LYS A 71 5.85 -25.29 10.92
C LYS A 71 4.31 -25.18 10.70
N LEU A 72 3.90 -24.22 9.87
CA LEU A 72 2.67 -24.14 9.03
C LEU A 72 1.22 -24.23 9.59
N LYS A 73 0.42 -23.23 9.16
CA LYS A 73 -0.99 -23.21 8.65
C LYS A 73 -2.24 -23.18 9.58
N SER A 74 -3.17 -22.33 9.08
CA SER A 74 -4.65 -22.33 9.05
C SER A 74 -5.51 -21.94 10.26
N ALA A 75 -6.24 -20.83 10.05
CA ALA A 75 -7.70 -20.63 10.12
C ALA A 75 -8.48 -20.73 11.45
N SER A 76 -9.46 -19.80 11.52
CA SER A 76 -10.79 -19.90 12.17
C SER A 76 -10.97 -19.29 13.57
N SER A 77 -11.57 -18.10 13.54
CA SER A 77 -12.82 -17.68 14.22
C SER A 77 -13.02 -17.70 15.74
N SER A 78 -13.62 -16.58 16.18
CA SER A 78 -14.55 -16.41 17.31
C SER A 78 -13.91 -16.35 18.71
N SER A 79 -14.26 -15.47 19.65
CA SER A 79 -15.53 -14.77 19.93
C SER A 79 -15.24 -13.61 20.90
N ASN A 80 -16.13 -12.60 20.92
CA ASN A 80 -16.65 -11.80 22.06
C ASN A 80 -15.69 -11.29 23.16
N ALA A 81 -15.89 -10.16 23.82
CA ALA A 81 -16.75 -9.00 23.76
C ALA A 81 -16.29 -8.17 24.99
N GLN A 82 -16.20 -6.86 24.83
CA GLN A 82 -16.36 -5.81 25.86
C GLN A 82 -15.91 -6.10 27.31
N GLU A 83 -14.96 -5.31 27.80
CA GLU A 83 -15.34 -4.18 28.67
C GLU A 83 -14.19 -3.17 28.83
N SER A 84 -14.54 -1.94 28.52
CA SER A 84 -13.78 -0.72 28.71
C SER A 84 -14.04 -0.16 30.10
N LYS A 85 -12.99 0.23 30.83
CA LYS A 85 -13.09 1.32 31.80
C LYS A 85 -11.84 2.19 31.72
N ALA A 86 -12.05 3.38 31.15
CA ALA A 86 -11.16 4.53 31.26
C ALA A 86 -11.09 5.01 32.71
N THR A 87 -9.97 5.58 33.14
CA THR A 87 -9.93 6.70 34.11
C THR A 87 -8.56 7.40 34.08
N SER A 88 -8.63 8.64 33.59
CA SER A 88 -7.92 9.88 33.94
C SER A 88 -6.38 9.99 34.07
N CYS A 89 -5.95 11.04 33.37
CA CYS A 89 -4.73 11.85 33.39
C CYS A 89 -4.26 12.33 34.79
N SER A 90 -2.95 12.51 34.96
CA SER A 90 -2.35 13.53 35.84
C SER A 90 -0.97 13.93 35.30
N THR A 91 -0.88 15.20 34.92
CA THR A 91 0.32 15.95 34.53
C THR A 91 1.32 16.09 35.68
N SER A 92 2.62 16.04 35.39
CA SER A 92 3.56 17.15 35.67
C SER A 92 4.95 16.91 35.05
N LYS A 93 5.53 18.03 34.62
CA LYS A 93 6.78 18.20 33.87
C LYS A 93 7.98 18.02 34.80
N ASP A 94 9.09 17.51 34.28
CA ASP A 94 10.41 18.08 34.58
C ASP A 94 11.39 17.83 33.43
N LEU A 95 12.20 18.86 33.18
CA LEU A 95 13.11 19.06 32.06
C LEU A 95 14.54 19.01 32.62
N CYS A 96 15.43 18.21 32.03
CA CYS A 96 16.88 18.40 32.13
C CYS A 96 17.53 18.22 30.75
N GLN A 97 18.42 19.14 30.42
CA GLN A 97 18.98 19.40 29.09
C GLN A 97 20.16 18.47 28.69
N ALA A 98 20.22 18.24 27.37
CA ALA A 98 21.36 18.13 26.45
C ALA A 98 22.59 17.27 26.83
N THR A 99 22.80 16.21 26.04
CA THR A 99 24.10 15.92 25.42
C THR A 99 23.87 15.34 24.02
N ASP A 100 24.48 15.96 23.00
CA ASP A 100 24.55 15.42 21.65
C ASP A 100 25.41 14.15 21.67
N SER A 101 24.76 12.99 21.54
CA SER A 101 25.40 11.74 21.18
C SER A 101 24.55 11.08 20.11
N LYS A 102 25.08 11.08 18.89
CA LYS A 102 24.50 10.49 17.69
C LYS A 102 24.53 8.97 17.82
N MET A 103 23.61 8.42 18.61
CA MET A 103 23.38 6.99 18.72
C MET A 103 22.08 6.69 17.97
N CYS A 104 22.18 6.09 16.79
CA CYS A 104 21.05 5.68 15.97
C CYS A 104 20.33 4.51 16.66
N GLY A 105 19.53 4.81 17.68
CA GLY A 105 18.57 3.88 18.24
C GLY A 105 17.62 3.44 17.15
N LYS A 106 17.46 2.13 16.96
CA LYS A 106 16.46 1.57 16.05
C LYS A 106 15.09 2.08 16.51
N LYS A 107 14.58 3.12 15.83
CA LYS A 107 13.27 3.71 16.12
C LYS A 107 12.23 2.60 16.04
N ASP A 108 11.35 2.53 17.04
CA ASP A 108 10.35 1.48 17.11
C ASP A 108 9.36 1.60 15.94
N LYS A 109 9.55 0.73 14.93
CA LYS A 109 8.68 0.63 13.75
C LYS A 109 7.23 0.34 14.14
N SER A 110 7.00 -0.29 15.29
CA SER A 110 5.66 -0.60 15.81
C SER A 110 4.82 0.65 16.01
N VAL A 111 5.42 1.74 16.51
CA VAL A 111 4.71 3.01 16.75
C VAL A 111 4.22 3.61 15.44
N VAL A 112 5.09 3.71 14.43
CA VAL A 112 4.74 4.28 13.11
C VAL A 112 3.67 3.44 12.41
N ASN A 113 3.78 2.10 12.49
CA ASN A 113 2.76 1.20 11.93
C ASN A 113 1.39 1.38 12.59
N LYS A 114 1.33 1.58 13.92
CA LYS A 114 0.07 1.86 14.62
C LYS A 114 -0.55 3.18 14.18
N LEU A 115 0.25 4.23 14.00
CA LEU A 115 -0.22 5.52 13.48
C LEU A 115 -0.76 5.40 12.06
N LEU A 116 -0.09 4.63 11.19
CA LEU A 116 -0.57 4.35 9.85
C LEU A 116 -1.91 3.61 9.87
N ALA A 117 -2.03 2.56 10.69
CA ALA A 117 -3.28 1.82 10.85
C ALA A 117 -4.43 2.72 11.32
N GLN A 118 -4.15 3.61 12.28
CA GLN A 118 -5.12 4.59 12.76
C GLN A 118 -5.52 5.60 11.68
N LEU A 119 -4.56 6.13 10.91
CA LEU A 119 -4.82 7.04 9.80
C LEU A 119 -5.78 6.40 8.78
N VAL A 120 -5.48 5.17 8.37
CA VAL A 120 -6.27 4.42 7.39
C VAL A 120 -7.68 4.16 7.91
N MET A 121 -7.81 3.63 9.12
CA MET A 121 -9.11 3.27 9.70
C MET A 121 -10.00 4.49 9.96
N VAL A 122 -9.45 5.55 10.56
CA VAL A 122 -10.23 6.75 10.94
C VAL A 122 -10.70 7.53 9.72
N ASN A 123 -9.89 7.57 8.65
CA ASN A 123 -10.20 8.34 7.45
C ASN A 123 -10.82 7.49 6.32
N ASN A 124 -11.16 6.23 6.61
CA ASN A 124 -11.69 5.27 5.65
C ASN A 124 -10.87 5.22 4.34
N ILE A 125 -9.54 5.23 4.48
CA ILE A 125 -8.63 5.13 3.34
C ILE A 125 -8.50 3.65 2.99
N SER A 126 -8.55 3.33 1.69
CA SER A 126 -8.41 1.95 1.25
C SER A 126 -7.00 1.40 1.54
N LEU A 127 -6.93 0.12 1.91
CA LEU A 127 -5.68 -0.53 2.37
C LEU A 127 -4.61 -0.60 1.28
N ASP A 128 -5.00 -0.59 0.00
CA ASP A 128 -4.09 -0.57 -1.14
C ASP A 128 -3.24 0.71 -1.21
N VAL A 129 -3.64 1.78 -0.50
CA VAL A 129 -2.90 3.06 -0.47
C VAL A 129 -1.42 2.85 -0.13
N VAL A 130 -1.09 1.91 0.76
CA VAL A 130 0.28 1.66 1.23
C VAL A 130 1.18 1.05 0.15
N GLN A 131 0.58 0.51 -0.91
CA GLN A 131 1.26 -0.07 -2.06
C GLN A 131 1.38 0.95 -3.22
N THR A 132 0.63 2.05 -3.16
CA THR A 132 0.67 3.07 -4.22
C THR A 132 2.01 3.78 -4.25
N THR A 133 2.56 3.99 -5.45
CA THR A 133 3.83 4.69 -5.64
C THR A 133 3.76 6.13 -5.11
N SER A 134 2.61 6.79 -5.20
CA SER A 134 2.40 8.15 -4.68
C SER A 134 2.54 8.21 -3.17
N PHE A 135 1.91 7.28 -2.43
CA PHE A 135 2.02 7.23 -0.97
C PHE A 135 3.43 6.89 -0.51
N ILE A 136 4.07 5.90 -1.14
CA ILE A 136 5.46 5.52 -0.82
C ILE A 136 6.40 6.71 -1.02
N ARG A 137 6.30 7.40 -2.17
CA ARG A 137 7.11 8.60 -2.45
C ARG A 137 6.83 9.74 -1.48
N PHE A 138 5.58 9.93 -1.07
CA PHE A 138 5.23 10.94 -0.07
C PHE A 138 5.91 10.63 1.28
N VAL A 139 5.79 9.39 1.77
CA VAL A 139 6.41 8.97 3.05
C VAL A 139 7.94 9.08 2.98
N GLN A 140 8.56 8.68 1.88
CA GLN A 140 9.99 8.85 1.65
C GLN A 140 10.40 10.33 1.66
N GLY A 141 9.67 11.18 0.93
CA GLY A 141 9.95 12.61 0.90
C GLY A 141 9.81 13.29 2.27
N VAL A 142 8.86 12.86 3.10
CA VAL A 142 8.74 13.32 4.50
C VAL A 142 9.93 12.86 5.34
N ALA A 143 10.37 11.60 5.17
CA ALA A 143 11.53 11.07 5.88
C ALA A 143 12.84 11.76 5.47
N ASP A 144 13.01 12.04 4.18
CA ASP A 144 14.17 12.73 3.61
C ASP A 144 14.25 14.20 4.04
N TYR A 145 13.09 14.88 4.15
CA TYR A 145 13.03 16.25 4.68
C TYR A 145 13.39 16.29 6.17
N GLY A 146 12.92 15.31 6.95
CA GLY A 146 13.24 15.17 8.36
C GLY A 146 12.18 15.76 9.32
N PRO A 147 12.49 15.83 10.64
CA PRO A 147 11.51 16.11 11.69
C PRO A 147 10.88 17.52 11.64
N GLU A 148 11.51 18.45 10.93
CA GLU A 148 11.00 19.82 10.74
C GLU A 148 9.86 19.90 9.71
N TYR A 149 9.54 18.80 9.01
CA TYR A 149 8.45 18.78 8.05
C TYR A 149 7.12 19.06 8.73
N LYS A 150 6.38 20.04 8.20
CA LYS A 150 5.01 20.35 8.62
C LYS A 150 4.05 20.10 7.49
N LEU A 151 2.94 19.44 7.79
CA LEU A 151 1.87 19.24 6.82
C LEU A 151 1.32 20.61 6.38
N PRO A 152 1.03 20.79 5.09
CA PRO A 152 0.35 21.99 4.61
C PRO A 152 -1.06 22.08 5.20
N SER A 153 -1.55 23.30 5.41
CA SER A 153 -2.95 23.52 5.79
C SER A 153 -3.90 23.10 4.67
N ASN A 154 -5.16 22.79 5.03
CA ASN A 154 -6.20 22.47 4.05
C ASN A 154 -6.33 23.57 2.97
N LEU A 155 -6.29 24.85 3.37
CA LEU A 155 -6.31 25.98 2.45
C LEU A 155 -5.11 26.00 1.49
N THR A 156 -3.92 25.64 1.98
CA THR A 156 -2.71 25.56 1.13
C THR A 156 -2.82 24.42 0.11
N LEU A 157 -3.31 23.26 0.54
CA LEU A 157 -3.58 22.12 -0.34
C LEU A 157 -4.57 22.51 -1.44
N GLN A 158 -5.73 23.04 -1.04
CA GLN A 158 -6.85 23.33 -1.93
C GLN A 158 -6.53 24.47 -2.90
N ARG A 159 -5.91 25.57 -2.44
CA ARG A 159 -5.75 26.80 -3.24
C ARG A 159 -4.43 26.90 -3.97
N LYS A 160 -3.40 26.13 -3.57
CA LYS A 160 -2.06 26.24 -4.15
C LYS A 160 -1.55 24.91 -4.70
N LEU A 161 -1.48 23.87 -3.87
CA LEU A 161 -0.80 22.63 -4.26
C LEU A 161 -1.59 21.83 -5.29
N ILE A 162 -2.91 21.66 -5.08
CA ILE A 162 -3.77 20.95 -6.03
C ILE A 162 -3.86 21.71 -7.37
N PRO A 163 -4.15 23.02 -7.42
CA PRO A 163 -4.17 23.75 -8.69
C PRO A 163 -2.85 23.68 -9.45
N ASN A 164 -1.71 23.81 -8.77
CA ASN A 164 -0.40 23.68 -9.41
C ASN A 164 -0.17 22.27 -9.99
N LEU A 165 -0.67 21.23 -9.33
CA LEU A 165 -0.63 19.87 -9.86
C LEU A 165 -1.56 19.71 -11.06
N MET A 166 -2.75 20.33 -11.03
CA MET A 166 -3.71 20.31 -12.13
C MET A 166 -3.12 20.91 -13.41
N VAL A 167 -2.38 22.01 -13.33
CA VAL A 167 -1.67 22.60 -14.50
C VAL A 167 -0.73 21.57 -15.15
N LYS A 168 0.04 20.82 -14.36
CA LYS A 168 0.94 19.78 -14.89
C LYS A 168 0.16 18.62 -15.53
N ILE A 169 -0.97 18.23 -14.94
CA ILE A 169 -1.85 17.20 -15.48
C ILE A 169 -2.46 17.67 -16.80
N GLU A 170 -2.92 18.91 -16.88
CA GLU A 170 -3.46 19.52 -18.10
C GLU A 170 -2.43 19.57 -19.21
N GLU A 171 -1.17 19.94 -18.90
CA GLU A 171 -0.07 19.88 -19.86
C GLU A 171 0.21 18.47 -20.36
N TYR A 172 0.19 17.48 -19.47
CA TYR A 172 0.32 16.07 -19.84
C TYR A 172 -0.82 15.62 -20.77
N ILE A 173 -2.07 15.91 -20.42
CA ILE A 173 -3.25 15.61 -21.23
C ILE A 173 -3.15 16.29 -22.60
N ARG A 174 -2.77 17.57 -22.64
CA ARG A 174 -2.60 18.33 -23.87
C ARG A 174 -1.55 17.70 -24.79
N ARG A 175 -0.40 17.27 -24.24
CA ARG A 175 0.64 16.58 -25.04
C ARG A 175 0.10 15.30 -25.67
N ILE A 176 -0.66 14.50 -24.92
CA ILE A 176 -1.28 13.28 -25.44
C ILE A 176 -2.30 13.60 -26.53
N LYS A 177 -3.22 14.54 -26.28
CA LYS A 177 -4.25 14.93 -27.26
C LYS A 177 -3.62 15.45 -28.56
N ASN A 178 -2.54 16.23 -28.46
CA ASN A 178 -1.83 16.75 -29.63
C ASN A 178 -1.20 15.64 -30.48
N SER A 179 -0.73 14.54 -29.87
CA SER A 179 -0.10 13.44 -30.63
C SER A 179 -1.09 12.64 -31.48
N TRP A 180 -2.39 12.71 -31.19
CA TRP A 180 -3.42 11.96 -31.92
C TRP A 180 -3.56 12.38 -33.38
N SER A 181 -3.10 13.58 -33.75
CA SER A 181 -3.01 14.00 -35.16
C SER A 181 -2.05 13.13 -35.99
N ILE A 182 -1.08 12.48 -35.34
CA ILE A 182 -0.06 11.63 -35.98
C ILE A 182 -0.36 10.15 -35.70
N THR A 183 -0.67 9.80 -34.45
CA THR A 183 -0.82 8.41 -34.03
C THR A 183 -2.25 7.89 -34.14
N GLY A 184 -3.23 8.79 -34.22
CA GLY A 184 -4.60 8.50 -33.83
C GLY A 184 -4.72 8.14 -32.33
N CYS A 185 -5.93 7.81 -31.91
CA CYS A 185 -6.22 7.24 -30.59
C CYS A 185 -7.29 6.14 -30.65
N THR A 186 -7.19 5.24 -29.68
CA THR A 186 -8.18 4.21 -29.40
C THR A 186 -9.09 4.71 -28.28
N LEU A 187 -10.39 4.77 -28.52
CA LEU A 187 -11.36 4.96 -27.45
C LEU A 187 -11.66 3.64 -26.78
N MET A 188 -11.71 3.66 -25.45
CA MET A 188 -12.16 2.53 -24.63
C MET A 188 -13.36 3.00 -23.84
N SER A 189 -14.49 2.33 -24.03
CA SER A 189 -15.71 2.60 -23.29
C SER A 189 -16.09 1.37 -22.47
N SER A 190 -16.37 1.60 -21.19
CA SER A 190 -16.92 0.59 -20.30
C SER A 190 -18.21 1.04 -19.66
N ILE A 191 -19.12 0.10 -19.45
CA ILE A 191 -20.37 0.34 -18.73
C ILE A 191 -20.37 -0.50 -17.48
N TRP A 192 -20.45 0.15 -16.33
CA TRP A 192 -20.70 -0.54 -15.07
C TRP A 192 -21.98 -0.01 -14.43
N SER A 193 -22.68 -0.86 -13.69
CA SER A 193 -23.89 -0.48 -12.96
C SER A 193 -23.69 -0.69 -11.47
N ASP A 194 -24.23 0.21 -10.67
CA ASP A 194 -24.30 0.05 -9.23
C ASP A 194 -25.55 -0.74 -8.82
N VAL A 195 -25.67 -1.00 -7.52
CA VAL A 195 -26.80 -1.71 -6.92
C VAL A 195 -28.11 -0.91 -6.98
N ASP A 196 -28.02 0.41 -7.17
CA ASP A 196 -29.15 1.35 -7.18
C ASP A 196 -29.71 1.59 -8.59
N GLN A 197 -29.41 0.71 -9.54
CA GLN A 197 -29.81 0.81 -10.95
C GLN A 197 -29.29 2.06 -11.67
N ARG A 198 -28.23 2.68 -11.15
CA ARG A 198 -27.46 3.68 -11.88
C ARG A 198 -26.37 2.98 -12.65
N ALA A 199 -26.11 3.47 -13.84
CA ALA A 199 -25.05 3.01 -14.70
C ALA A 199 -24.14 4.18 -15.06
N PHE A 200 -22.87 3.86 -15.19
CA PHE A 200 -21.82 4.81 -15.50
C PHE A 200 -21.14 4.34 -16.77
N ILE A 201 -21.19 5.19 -17.79
CA ILE A 201 -20.48 4.98 -19.05
C ILE A 201 -19.17 5.76 -18.96
N ASN A 202 -18.07 5.04 -18.81
CA ASN A 202 -16.75 5.62 -18.72
C ASN A 202 -16.08 5.57 -20.08
N VAL A 203 -15.58 6.71 -20.56
CA VAL A 203 -14.84 6.80 -21.81
C VAL A 203 -13.41 7.28 -21.52
N SER A 204 -12.44 6.49 -21.95
CA SER A 204 -11.02 6.82 -21.93
C SER A 204 -10.44 6.75 -23.34
N ALA A 205 -9.31 7.41 -23.55
CA ALA A 205 -8.56 7.36 -24.78
C ALA A 205 -7.15 6.86 -24.52
N TYR A 206 -6.67 5.99 -25.40
CA TYR A 206 -5.33 5.45 -25.41
C TYR A 206 -4.60 5.83 -26.71
N SER A 207 -3.31 6.11 -26.59
CA SER A 207 -2.37 6.27 -27.70
C SER A 207 -0.98 5.84 -27.22
N PRO A 208 0.01 5.67 -28.11
CA PRO A 208 1.39 5.37 -27.70
C PRO A 208 1.98 6.41 -26.72
N SER A 209 1.51 7.67 -26.78
CA SER A 209 1.91 8.74 -25.86
C SER A 209 1.33 8.61 -24.45
N GLY A 210 0.32 7.75 -24.26
CA GLY A 210 -0.30 7.48 -22.98
C GLY A 210 -1.83 7.32 -23.05
N ALA A 211 -2.39 6.95 -21.89
CA ALA A 211 -3.83 6.86 -21.66
C ALA A 211 -4.33 8.07 -20.87
N ILE A 212 -5.53 8.55 -21.19
CA ILE A 212 -6.24 9.58 -20.43
C ILE A 212 -7.70 9.20 -20.24
N PHE A 213 -8.25 9.53 -19.07
CA PHE A 213 -9.68 9.50 -18.84
C PHE A 213 -10.33 10.73 -19.49
N LEU A 214 -11.43 10.54 -20.23
CA LEU A 214 -12.13 11.64 -20.89
C LEU A 214 -13.34 12.07 -20.09
N LYS A 215 -14.35 11.20 -19.97
CA LYS A 215 -15.66 11.53 -19.41
C LYS A 215 -16.30 10.31 -18.75
N SER A 216 -17.11 10.56 -17.73
CA SER A 216 -18.08 9.59 -17.18
C SER A 216 -19.48 10.14 -17.40
N PHE A 217 -20.42 9.29 -17.79
CA PHE A 217 -21.83 9.62 -17.93
C PHE A 217 -22.64 8.77 -16.96
N GLU A 218 -23.29 9.43 -16.00
CA GLU A 218 -24.25 8.77 -15.11
C GLU A 218 -25.62 8.72 -15.78
N VAL A 219 -26.22 7.53 -15.83
CA VAL A 219 -27.50 7.27 -16.48
C VAL A 219 -28.27 6.20 -15.71
N SER A 220 -29.60 6.29 -15.66
CA SER A 220 -30.41 5.16 -15.16
C SER A 220 -30.28 3.96 -16.09
N ARG A 221 -30.13 2.76 -15.54
CA ARG A 221 -29.97 1.53 -16.31
C ARG A 221 -31.10 1.30 -17.32
N ALA A 222 -32.33 1.68 -16.96
CA ALA A 222 -33.50 1.56 -17.84
C ALA A 222 -33.43 2.43 -19.10
N LYS A 223 -32.57 3.47 -19.11
CA LYS A 223 -32.40 4.39 -20.24
C LYS A 223 -31.24 4.00 -21.16
N ILE A 224 -30.45 2.97 -20.81
CA ILE A 224 -29.33 2.52 -21.65
C ILE A 224 -29.89 1.76 -22.85
N THR A 225 -29.89 2.44 -23.99
CA THR A 225 -30.28 1.87 -25.28
C THR A 225 -29.09 1.95 -26.25
N THR A 226 -29.14 1.17 -27.33
CA THR A 226 -28.17 1.25 -28.44
C THR A 226 -28.01 2.68 -28.95
N LEU A 227 -29.13 3.40 -29.09
CA LEU A 227 -29.16 4.79 -29.56
C LEU A 227 -28.44 5.70 -28.58
N TYR A 228 -28.73 5.58 -27.29
CA TYR A 228 -28.09 6.39 -26.26
C TYR A 228 -26.57 6.19 -26.26
N ILE A 229 -26.09 4.94 -26.30
CA ILE A 229 -24.65 4.68 -26.32
C ILE A 229 -24.02 5.23 -27.61
N LYS A 230 -24.65 5.03 -28.76
CA LYS A 230 -24.20 5.58 -30.03
C LYS A 230 -24.08 7.09 -29.98
N ASP A 231 -25.04 7.80 -29.37
CA ASP A 231 -25.00 9.26 -29.24
C ASP A 231 -23.87 9.73 -28.31
N ILE A 232 -23.65 9.05 -27.18
CA ILE A 232 -22.54 9.34 -26.26
C ILE A 232 -21.19 9.16 -26.96
N ILE A 233 -20.99 8.01 -27.61
CA ILE A 233 -19.72 7.72 -28.30
C ILE A 233 -19.52 8.67 -29.48
N SER A 234 -20.58 8.95 -30.25
CA SER A 234 -20.53 9.93 -31.34
C SER A 234 -20.13 11.31 -30.84
N SER A 235 -20.71 11.77 -29.73
CA SER A 235 -20.37 13.06 -29.12
C SER A 235 -18.89 13.14 -28.75
N VAL A 236 -18.30 12.06 -28.22
CA VAL A 236 -16.87 12.02 -27.87
C VAL A 236 -15.99 12.00 -29.13
N ILE A 237 -16.36 11.23 -30.15
CA ILE A 237 -15.63 11.18 -31.43
C ILE A 237 -15.65 12.56 -32.09
N ASP A 238 -16.82 13.20 -32.15
CA ASP A 238 -17.01 14.51 -32.78
C ASP A 238 -16.20 15.61 -32.06
N GLU A 239 -16.08 15.56 -30.73
CA GLU A 239 -15.26 16.47 -29.93
C GLU A 239 -13.75 16.30 -30.17
N ILE A 240 -13.30 15.08 -30.43
CA ILE A 240 -11.88 14.77 -30.69
C ILE A 240 -11.51 15.09 -32.15
N GLY A 241 -12.44 14.85 -33.06
CA GLY A 241 -12.23 14.78 -34.50
C GLY A 241 -12.18 13.33 -34.95
N SER A 242 -13.10 12.94 -35.84
CA SER A 242 -13.23 11.56 -36.33
C SER A 242 -12.04 11.08 -37.14
N ASP A 243 -11.22 12.00 -37.67
CA ASP A 243 -9.94 11.74 -38.33
C ASP A 243 -8.86 11.22 -37.37
N LYS A 244 -9.00 11.52 -36.07
CA LYS A 244 -8.01 11.14 -35.04
C LYS A 244 -8.40 9.89 -34.27
N VAL A 245 -9.64 9.42 -34.39
CA VAL A 245 -10.10 8.21 -33.69
C VAL A 245 -9.99 7.02 -34.63
N VAL A 246 -9.07 6.11 -34.33
CA VAL A 246 -8.79 4.94 -35.19
C VAL A 246 -9.53 3.69 -34.74
N GLN A 247 -9.76 3.55 -33.44
CA GLN A 247 -10.37 2.36 -32.86
C GLN A 247 -11.33 2.69 -31.73
N LEU A 248 -12.37 1.88 -31.58
CA LEU A 248 -13.24 1.84 -30.42
C LEU A 248 -13.27 0.43 -29.81
N ILE A 249 -13.04 0.34 -28.51
CA ILE A 249 -13.18 -0.88 -27.72
C ILE A 249 -14.37 -0.72 -26.78
N ILE A 250 -15.34 -1.63 -26.86
CA ILE A 250 -16.56 -1.65 -26.02
C ILE A 250 -16.77 -3.01 -25.36
N ASP A 251 -17.33 -3.03 -24.15
CA ASP A 251 -17.47 -4.22 -23.30
C ASP A 251 -18.88 -4.84 -23.26
N TYR A 252 -19.93 -4.14 -23.70
CA TYR A 252 -21.31 -4.61 -23.53
C TYR A 252 -21.80 -5.54 -24.66
N THR A 253 -22.57 -6.56 -24.28
CA THR A 253 -23.00 -7.67 -25.15
C THR A 253 -24.33 -7.45 -25.86
N THR A 254 -25.30 -6.86 -25.17
CA THR A 254 -26.62 -6.61 -25.74
C THR A 254 -26.49 -5.45 -26.71
N ASN A 255 -26.53 -5.75 -28.01
CA ASN A 255 -26.56 -4.77 -29.11
C ASN A 255 -25.19 -4.29 -29.61
N PHE A 256 -24.12 -5.06 -29.42
CA PHE A 256 -22.81 -4.74 -30.02
C PHE A 256 -22.89 -4.58 -31.53
N GLU A 257 -23.45 -5.54 -32.28
CA GLU A 257 -23.49 -5.47 -33.75
C GLU A 257 -24.31 -4.27 -34.22
N SER A 258 -25.49 -4.03 -33.63
CA SER A 258 -26.31 -2.87 -33.97
C SER A 258 -25.58 -1.54 -33.67
N THR A 259 -24.93 -1.41 -32.50
CA THR A 259 -24.16 -0.20 -32.18
C THR A 259 -23.00 -0.02 -33.15
N ARG A 260 -22.31 -1.12 -33.48
CA ARG A 260 -21.19 -1.15 -34.41
C ARG A 260 -21.62 -0.68 -35.79
N ASP A 261 -22.69 -1.23 -36.35
CA ASP A 261 -23.18 -0.89 -37.68
C ASP A 261 -23.56 0.60 -37.77
N MET A 262 -24.24 1.11 -36.73
CA MET A 262 -24.60 2.53 -36.65
C MET A 262 -23.37 3.46 -36.58
N LEU A 263 -22.34 3.07 -35.83
CA LEU A 263 -21.12 3.85 -35.69
C LEU A 263 -20.23 3.78 -36.94
N ILE A 264 -20.07 2.60 -37.55
CA ILE A 264 -19.34 2.44 -38.81
C ILE A 264 -20.03 3.20 -39.94
N GLY A 265 -21.37 3.20 -39.98
CA GLY A 265 -22.13 3.99 -40.95
C GLY A 265 -21.88 5.50 -40.85
N LYS A 266 -21.62 6.02 -39.63
CA LYS A 266 -21.29 7.44 -39.40
C LYS A 266 -19.78 7.72 -39.56
N TYR A 267 -18.92 6.77 -39.19
CA TYR A 267 -17.47 6.90 -39.18
C TYR A 267 -16.84 5.70 -39.89
N PRO A 268 -16.77 5.71 -41.24
CA PRO A 268 -16.33 4.54 -42.02
C PRO A 268 -14.90 4.08 -41.75
N GLN A 269 -14.04 4.99 -41.28
CA GLN A 269 -12.64 4.71 -40.92
C GLN A 269 -12.46 4.07 -39.52
N LEU A 270 -13.52 4.00 -38.72
CA LEU A 270 -13.46 3.55 -37.33
C LEU A 270 -13.42 2.02 -37.24
N TYR A 271 -12.37 1.49 -36.61
CA TYR A 271 -12.31 0.06 -36.28
C TYR A 271 -12.96 -0.23 -34.92
N ILE A 272 -13.95 -1.12 -34.86
CA ILE A 272 -14.68 -1.42 -33.61
C ILE A 272 -14.41 -2.85 -33.16
N THR A 273 -13.98 -3.02 -31.92
CA THR A 273 -13.67 -4.32 -31.30
C THR A 273 -14.35 -4.49 -29.95
N ARG A 274 -14.60 -5.75 -29.58
CA ARG A 274 -15.05 -6.09 -28.23
C ARG A 274 -13.87 -6.10 -27.25
N CYS A 275 -14.16 -5.78 -26.00
CA CYS A 275 -13.21 -5.91 -24.90
C CYS A 275 -12.84 -7.38 -24.68
N ALA A 276 -11.55 -7.71 -24.78
CA ALA A 276 -11.05 -9.06 -24.56
C ALA A 276 -11.26 -9.53 -23.10
N THR A 277 -11.08 -8.64 -22.13
CA THR A 277 -11.30 -8.94 -20.70
C THR A 277 -12.73 -9.41 -20.44
N TYR A 278 -13.70 -8.73 -21.05
CA TYR A 278 -15.10 -9.13 -20.95
C TYR A 278 -15.33 -10.50 -21.61
N GLY A 279 -14.74 -10.74 -22.78
CA GLY A 279 -14.80 -12.05 -23.44
C GLY A 279 -14.27 -13.18 -22.54
N ILE A 280 -13.16 -12.96 -21.84
CA ILE A 280 -12.58 -13.93 -20.90
C ILE A 280 -13.50 -14.16 -19.70
N GLN A 281 -14.12 -13.10 -19.16
CA GLN A 281 -15.02 -13.21 -18.01
C GLN A 281 -16.30 -14.02 -18.30
N MET A 282 -16.68 -14.13 -19.58
CA MET A 282 -17.85 -14.87 -20.03
C MET A 282 -17.56 -16.33 -20.40
N LEU A 283 -16.29 -16.77 -20.37
CA LEU A 283 -15.87 -18.17 -20.54
C LEU A 283 -15.96 -18.93 -19.22
#